data_AF-A0A225UK14-F1
#
_entry.id   AF-A0A225UK14-F1
#
_cell.length_a   1.000
_cell.length_b   1.000
_cell.length_c   1.000
_cell.angle_alpha   90.00
_cell.angle_beta   90.00
_cell.angle_gamma   90.00
#
_symmetry.space_group_name_H-M   'P 1'
#
loop_
_entity.id
_entity.type
_entity.pdbx_description
1 polymer ?
#
loop_
_entity_poly.entity_id
_entity_poly.type
_entity_poly.pdbx_seq_one_letter_code
_entity_poly.pdbx_strand_id
1 'polypeptide(L)' 'MLLDKRKEVLRLYREILRTTRMFPHRNEQGQVWSAVLQKNARMEIEQNRYETDGETISKRILFGWK' A
#
# COMPACT_ATOMS: atom_id res chain seq x y z
N MET A 1 -8.81 17.50 -6.72
CA MET A 1 -9.73 16.67 -7.55
C MET A 1 -9.52 15.19 -7.24
N LEU A 2 -10.49 14.30 -7.53
CA LEU A 2 -10.33 12.83 -7.38
C LEU A 2 -9.08 12.28 -8.10
N LEU A 3 -8.70 12.93 -9.21
CA LEU A 3 -7.49 12.61 -9.98
C LEU A 3 -6.20 12.76 -9.16
N ASP A 4 -6.13 13.73 -8.26
CA ASP A 4 -4.95 13.97 -7.40
C ASP A 4 -4.83 12.87 -6.35
N LYS A 5 -5.96 12.39 -5.82
CA LYS A 5 -5.99 11.29 -4.85
C LYS A 5 -5.51 9.97 -5.48
N ARG A 6 -5.89 9.67 -6.72
CA ARG A 6 -5.38 8.48 -7.45
C ARG A 6 -3.87 8.53 -7.65
N LYS A 7 -3.33 9.70 -8.01
CA LYS A 7 -1.87 9.89 -8.15
C LYS A 7 -1.17 9.68 -6.81
N GLU A 8 -1.76 10.18 -5.73
CA GLU A 8 -1.22 10.05 -4.39
C GLU A 8 -1.21 8.60 -3.89
N VAL A 9 -2.28 7.83 -4.13
CA VAL A 9 -2.32 6.40 -3.83
C VAL A 9 -1.22 5.66 -4.60
N LEU A 10 -1.03 5.95 -5.89
CA LEU A 10 0.04 5.33 -6.69
C LEU A 10 1.44 5.75 -6.23
N ARG A 11 1.61 7.01 -5.79
CA ARG A 11 2.87 7.50 -5.20
C ARG A 11 3.20 6.69 -3.95
N LEU A 12 2.25 6.58 -3.02
CA LEU A 12 2.39 5.83 -1.78
C LEU A 12 2.67 4.35 -2.04
N TYR A 13 1.96 3.73 -3.00
CA TYR A 13 2.23 2.34 -3.40
C TYR A 13 3.67 2.15 -3.88
N ARG A 14 4.18 3.04 -4.73
CA ARG A 14 5.56 2.98 -5.22
C ARG A 14 6.58 3.18 -4.09
N GLU A 15 6.28 4.04 -3.12
CA GLU A 15 7.11 4.20 -1.91
C GLU A 15 7.16 2.91 -1.10
N ILE A 16 6.02 2.25 -0.86
CA ILE A 16 5.99 0.93 -0.22
C ILE A 16 6.87 -0.06 -0.98
N LEU A 17 6.74 -0.16 -2.31
CA LEU A 17 7.57 -1.07 -3.12
C LEU A 17 9.08 -0.78 -3.02
N ARG A 18 9.47 0.48 -2.84
CA ARG A 18 10.87 0.88 -2.66
C ARG A 18 11.36 0.56 -1.24
N THR A 19 10.61 0.98 -0.23
CA THR A 19 10.97 0.80 1.19
C THR A 19 11.03 -0.68 1.57
N THR A 20 10.11 -1.50 1.05
CA THR A 20 10.10 -2.96 1.30
C THR A 20 11.35 -3.67 0.82
N ARG A 21 12.08 -3.13 -0.17
CA ARG A 21 13.36 -3.69 -0.62
C ARG A 21 14.46 -3.60 0.44
N MET A 22 14.31 -2.72 1.44
CA MET A 22 15.23 -2.60 2.57
C MET A 22 15.09 -3.72 3.60
N PHE A 23 14.13 -4.64 3.40
CA PHE A 23 13.85 -5.77 4.29
C PHE A 23 14.22 -7.11 3.62
N PRO A 24 15.52 -7.45 3.51
CA PRO A 24 15.98 -8.67 2.84
C PRO A 24 15.82 -9.94 3.70
N HIS A 25 15.59 -9.79 5.00
CA HIS A 25 15.50 -10.91 5.93
C HIS A 25 14.18 -11.67 5.77
N ARG A 26 14.19 -12.92 6.24
CA ARG A 26 13.01 -13.80 6.25
C ARG A 26 12.25 -13.68 7.57
N ASN A 27 10.94 -13.88 7.52
CA ASN A 27 10.10 -14.06 8.70
C ASN A 27 10.26 -15.48 9.28
N GLU A 28 9.57 -15.75 10.39
CA GLU A 28 9.57 -17.05 11.08
C GLU A 28 9.09 -18.21 10.19
N GLN A 29 8.23 -17.90 9.21
CA GLN A 29 7.71 -18.86 8.23
C GLN A 29 8.66 -19.04 7.03
N GLY A 30 9.86 -18.45 7.06
CA GLY A 30 10.87 -18.54 6.01
C GLY A 30 10.57 -17.70 4.76
N GLN A 31 9.59 -16.81 4.79
CA GLN A 31 9.23 -15.93 3.68
C GLN A 31 10.02 -14.62 3.73
N VAL A 32 10.44 -14.09 2.57
CA VAL A 32 11.14 -12.80 2.51
C VAL A 32 10.15 -11.67 2.84
N TRP A 33 10.51 -10.81 3.79
CA TRP A 33 9.63 -9.71 4.23
C TRP A 33 9.22 -8.78 3.09
N SER A 34 10.15 -8.46 2.18
CA SER A 34 9.84 -7.64 1.00
C SER A 34 8.67 -8.21 0.19
N ALA A 35 8.63 -9.53 -0.04
CA ALA A 35 7.57 -10.17 -0.80
C ALA A 35 6.23 -10.16 -0.04
N VAL A 36 6.25 -10.42 1.27
CA VAL A 36 5.05 -10.41 2.13
C VAL A 36 4.42 -9.01 2.15
N LEU A 37 5.22 -7.98 2.41
CA LEU A 37 4.75 -6.60 2.50
C LEU A 37 4.20 -6.09 1.16
N GLN A 38 4.87 -6.41 0.04
CA GLN A 38 4.38 -6.04 -1.30
C GLN A 38 3.06 -6.73 -1.65
N LYS A 39 2.90 -8.00 -1.26
CA LYS A 39 1.66 -8.75 -1.45
C LYS A 39 0.52 -8.13 -0.63
N ASN A 40 0.77 -7.81 0.63
CA ASN A 40 -0.24 -7.18 1.52
C ASN A 40 -0.66 -5.81 0.98
N ALA A 41 0.30 -4.94 0.62
CA ALA A 41 -0.01 -3.63 0.06
C ALA A 41 -0.81 -3.71 -1.26
N ARG A 42 -0.49 -4.69 -2.13
CA ARG A 42 -1.29 -4.92 -3.35
C ARG A 42 -2.72 -5.33 -3.00
N MET A 43 -2.88 -6.26 -2.07
CA MET A 43 -4.18 -6.76 -1.67
C MET A 43 -5.07 -5.66 -1.09
N GLU A 44 -4.54 -4.80 -0.22
CA GLU A 44 -5.27 -3.65 0.35
C GLU A 44 -5.76 -2.67 -0.73
N ILE A 45 -4.89 -2.33 -1.70
CA ILE A 45 -5.26 -1.42 -2.78
C ILE A 45 -6.33 -2.04 -3.68
N GLU A 46 -6.18 -3.32 -4.05
CA GLU A 46 -7.14 -4.00 -4.92
C GLU A 46 -8.52 -4.18 -4.26
N GLN A 47 -8.56 -4.51 -2.96
CA GLN A 47 -9.81 -4.59 -2.18
C GLN A 47 -10.60 -3.29 -2.20
N ASN A 48 -9.94 -2.16 -2.44
CA ASN A 48 -10.51 -0.83 -2.32
C ASN A 48 -10.45 -0.04 -3.63
N ARG A 49 -10.18 -0.71 -4.76
CA ARG A 49 -10.03 -0.06 -6.08
C ARG A 49 -11.28 0.69 -6.54
N TYR A 50 -12.44 0.34 -6.01
CA TYR A 50 -13.74 0.94 -6.32
C TYR A 50 -14.20 1.96 -5.27
N GLU A 51 -13.38 2.26 -4.27
CA GLU A 51 -13.67 3.33 -3.32
C GLU A 51 -13.73 4.66 -4.08
N THR A 52 -14.82 5.40 -3.85
CA THR A 52 -15.06 6.70 -4.48
C THR A 52 -15.25 7.80 -3.45
N ASP A 53 -15.47 7.46 -2.18
CA ASP A 53 -15.53 8.43 -1.10
C ASP A 53 -14.17 9.08 -0.88
N GLY A 54 -14.13 10.39 -1.10
CA GLY A 54 -12.93 11.17 -0.98
C GLY A 54 -12.38 11.18 0.44
N GLU A 55 -13.22 11.21 1.46
CA GLU A 55 -12.78 11.28 2.85
C GLU A 55 -12.11 9.97 3.26
N THR A 56 -12.72 8.83 2.92
CA THR A 56 -12.18 7.49 3.16
C THR A 56 -10.83 7.31 2.47
N ILE A 57 -10.70 7.70 1.19
CA ILE A 57 -9.41 7.64 0.48
C ILE A 57 -8.36 8.50 1.18
N SER A 58 -8.71 9.71 1.61
CA SER A 58 -7.80 10.62 2.31
C SER A 58 -7.34 10.05 3.66
N LYS A 59 -8.25 9.48 4.45
CA LYS A 59 -7.90 8.81 5.72
C LYS A 59 -6.92 7.67 5.51
N ARG A 60 -7.12 6.86 4.46
CA ARG A 60 -6.25 5.72 4.14
C ARG A 60 -4.85 6.14 3.68
N ILE A 61 -4.75 7.24 2.93
CA ILE A 61 -3.45 7.79 2.55
C ILE A 61 -2.66 8.27 3.79
N LEU A 62 -3.35 8.93 4.73
CA LEU A 62 -2.70 9.56 5.88
C LEU A 62 -2.35 8.58 7.01
N PHE A 63 -3.27 7.67 7.32
CA PHE A 63 -3.16 6.79 8.49
C PHE A 63 -2.87 5.33 8.12
N GLY A 64 -2.86 5.01 6.83
CA GLY A 64 -2.80 3.64 6.35
C GLY A 64 -4.12 2.90 6.53
N TRP A 65 -4.03 1.58 6.47
CA TRP A 65 -5.14 0.65 6.62
C TRP A 65 -5.20 0.15 8.07
N LYS A 66 -6.41 0.03 8.62
CA LYS A 66 -6.63 -0.49 9.97
C LYS A 66 -6.75 -2.01 9.96
#